data_AF-A0A117ECG0-F1
#
_entry.id   AF-A0A117ECG0-F1
#
_cell.length_a   1.000
_cell.length_b   1.000
_cell.length_c   1.000
_cell.angle_alpha   90.00
_cell.angle_beta   90.00
_cell.angle_gamma   90.00
#
_symmetry.space_group_name_H-M   'P 1'
#
loop_
_entity.id
_entity.type
_entity.pdbx_description
1 polymer ?
#
loop_
_entity_poly.entity_id
_entity_poly.type
_entity_poly.pdbx_seq_one_letter_code
_entity_poly.pdbx_strand_id
1 'polypeptide(L)'
;MRNRWNRWNRSNLSGRAAVIGAVLAVALGTGVGGSAAATEDAAAVPCPTGFVCLSTDLGGAGVVYRVAEGVSAHFASSPRIREATNNTRVDYCVVGSFTSYLLRPGETRTQDSAVRSVIPRPTDGTCRA
;
A
#
# COMPACT_ATOMS: atom_id res chain seq x y z
N MET A 1 42.29 31.62 -21.81
CA MET A 1 40.90 32.10 -21.83
C MET A 1 40.41 32.21 -20.38
N ARG A 2 39.92 33.40 -19.99
CA ARG A 2 39.37 33.71 -18.65
C ARG A 2 38.06 32.91 -18.49
N ASN A 3 37.68 32.40 -17.32
CA ASN A 3 36.80 33.05 -16.33
C ASN A 3 36.73 32.13 -15.09
N ARG A 4 37.19 32.54 -13.92
CA ARG A 4 36.52 33.39 -12.91
C ARG A 4 35.47 32.67 -12.05
N TRP A 5 35.89 32.38 -10.81
CA TRP A 5 35.20 32.68 -9.54
C TRP A 5 33.74 32.22 -9.35
N ASN A 6 33.52 31.28 -8.43
CA ASN A 6 32.98 31.54 -7.07
C ASN A 6 32.78 30.19 -6.34
N ARG A 7 33.43 29.89 -5.22
CA ARG A 7 33.46 30.55 -3.88
C ARG A 7 32.26 30.09 -3.02
N TRP A 8 32.61 29.53 -1.85
CA TRP A 8 31.77 29.13 -0.69
C TRP A 8 31.13 27.74 -0.79
N ASN A 9 31.59 26.68 -0.13
CA ASN A 9 32.07 26.50 1.25
C ASN A 9 31.06 26.92 2.32
N ARG A 10 30.96 26.05 3.34
CA ARG A 10 30.21 26.15 4.61
C ARG A 10 28.81 25.53 4.50
N SER A 11 28.48 24.47 5.24
CA SER A 11 28.74 24.34 6.67
C SER A 11 28.27 22.99 7.19
N ASN A 12 29.18 22.29 7.90
CA ASN A 12 28.97 21.83 9.29
C ASN A 12 27.95 20.70 9.54
N LEU A 13 28.13 19.69 10.40
CA LEU A 13 29.00 19.39 11.54
C LEU A 13 28.88 17.85 11.71
N SER A 14 29.98 17.09 11.84
CA SER A 14 30.63 16.74 13.10
C SER A 14 29.79 15.88 14.07
N GLY A 15 30.33 14.70 14.40
CA GLY A 15 29.93 13.86 15.54
C GLY A 15 30.20 12.38 15.25
N ARG A 16 31.44 11.87 15.32
CA ARG A 16 32.11 11.34 16.53
C ARG A 16 31.18 10.76 17.61
N ALA A 17 31.41 9.47 17.91
CA ALA A 17 31.07 8.76 19.17
C ALA A 17 29.57 8.58 19.44
N ALA A 18 29.05 7.57 20.15
CA ALA A 18 29.52 6.69 21.21
C ALA A 18 28.61 5.43 21.17
N VAL A 19 29.09 4.19 21.33
CA VAL A 19 29.34 3.50 22.61
C VAL A 19 28.10 3.49 23.53
N ILE A 20 27.53 2.30 23.68
CA ILE A 20 26.86 1.71 24.87
C ILE A 20 25.56 2.40 25.34
N GLY A 21 24.51 1.58 25.41
CA GLY A 21 23.29 1.94 26.12
C GLY A 21 22.32 0.78 26.22
N ALA A 22 22.77 -0.33 26.80
CA ALA A 22 21.84 -1.32 27.31
C ALA A 22 21.11 -0.75 28.54
N VAL A 23 19.89 -1.24 28.74
CA VAL A 23 19.00 -1.10 29.90
C VAL A 23 18.02 0.08 29.83
N LEU A 24 16.78 -0.27 29.48
CA LEU A 24 15.62 0.21 30.21
C LEU A 24 14.63 -0.93 30.37
N ALA A 25 14.66 -1.52 31.57
CA ALA A 25 13.56 -2.28 32.09
C ALA A 25 12.33 -1.36 32.18
N VAL A 26 11.24 -1.73 31.54
CA VAL A 26 9.90 -1.23 31.89
C VAL A 26 9.07 -2.41 32.32
N ALA A 27 8.75 -2.36 33.59
CA ALA A 27 7.84 -3.22 34.30
C ALA A 27 6.38 -2.98 33.84
N LEU A 28 5.58 -4.05 33.94
CA LEU A 28 4.14 -4.04 34.22
C LEU A 28 3.21 -3.53 33.13
N GLY A 29 2.60 -4.49 32.44
CA GLY A 29 1.36 -4.32 31.71
C GLY A 29 0.78 -5.68 31.35
N THR A 30 0.14 -6.36 32.30
CA THR A 30 -0.78 -7.47 32.00
C THR A 30 -1.97 -6.91 31.23
N GLY A 31 -1.82 -6.83 29.91
CA GLY A 31 -2.89 -6.55 28.96
C GLY A 31 -3.08 -7.78 28.08
N VAL A 32 -4.15 -8.52 28.31
CA VAL A 32 -4.67 -9.52 27.37
C VAL A 32 -4.92 -8.82 26.03
N GLY A 33 -4.24 -9.27 24.97
CA GLY A 33 -4.47 -8.77 23.61
C GLY A 33 -3.27 -9.07 22.73
N GLY A 34 -3.32 -10.21 22.02
CA GLY A 34 -2.22 -10.72 21.22
C GLY A 34 -1.78 -9.78 20.11
N SER A 35 -0.51 -9.88 19.75
CA SER A 35 0.00 -9.64 18.39
C SER A 35 1.35 -10.34 18.29
N ALA A 36 1.32 -11.48 17.61
CA ALA A 36 2.49 -12.25 17.26
C ALA A 36 3.44 -11.45 16.36
N ALA A 37 4.74 -11.70 16.56
CA ALA A 37 5.88 -11.49 15.68
C ALA A 37 5.64 -10.71 14.38
N ALA A 38 6.21 -9.51 14.29
CA ALA A 38 6.58 -8.93 13.00
C ALA A 38 7.92 -9.55 12.58
N THR A 39 7.87 -10.70 11.91
CA THR A 39 9.00 -11.18 11.12
C THR A 39 9.20 -10.19 9.98
N GLU A 40 10.35 -9.52 9.98
CA GLU A 40 10.85 -8.71 8.87
C GLU A 40 11.12 -9.64 7.67
N ASP A 41 10.08 -9.95 6.90
CA ASP A 41 10.21 -10.47 5.55
C ASP A 41 10.08 -9.26 4.61
N ALA A 42 11.22 -8.76 4.13
CA ALA A 42 11.26 -7.75 3.08
C ALA A 42 10.86 -8.39 1.74
N ALA A 43 9.65 -8.93 1.66
CA ALA A 43 8.98 -9.31 0.43
C ALA A 43 8.56 -8.05 -0.34
N ALA A 44 8.77 -8.07 -1.66
CA ALA A 44 8.44 -7.01 -2.60
C ALA A 44 7.13 -6.29 -2.24
N VAL A 45 7.18 -4.95 -2.13
CA VAL A 45 6.02 -4.11 -1.76
C VAL A 45 4.85 -4.44 -2.71
N PRO A 46 3.86 -5.25 -2.29
CA PRO A 46 2.92 -5.85 -3.23
C PRO A 46 1.87 -4.82 -3.69
N CYS A 47 1.69 -3.74 -2.93
CA CYS A 47 0.95 -2.55 -3.35
C CYS A 47 1.47 -1.30 -2.64
N PRO A 48 1.97 -0.27 -3.35
CA PRO A 48 2.44 0.97 -2.72
C PRO A 48 1.28 1.73 -2.06
N THR A 49 1.59 2.48 -1.00
CA THR A 49 0.61 3.32 -0.30
C THR A 49 0.03 4.38 -1.24
N GLY A 50 -1.28 4.64 -1.12
CA GLY A 50 -2.01 5.54 -2.00
C GLY A 50 -2.50 4.89 -3.30
N PHE A 51 -2.46 3.56 -3.40
CA PHE A 51 -2.95 2.83 -4.56
C PHE A 51 -3.85 1.64 -4.17
N VAL A 52 -4.78 1.33 -5.07
CA VAL A 52 -5.43 0.03 -5.18
C VAL A 52 -4.69 -0.79 -6.23
N CYS A 53 -4.27 -1.99 -5.88
CA CYS A 53 -3.57 -2.91 -6.76
C CYS A 53 -4.46 -4.12 -7.05
N LEU A 54 -4.61 -4.46 -8.33
CA LEU A 54 -5.34 -5.64 -8.78
C LEU A 54 -4.38 -6.53 -9.55
N SER A 55 -4.22 -7.76 -9.08
CA SER A 55 -3.23 -8.71 -9.55
C SER A 55 -3.91 -9.90 -10.22
N THR A 56 -3.40 -10.33 -11.37
CA THR A 56 -3.89 -11.54 -12.06
C THR A 56 -3.52 -12.82 -11.31
N ASP A 57 -2.48 -12.77 -10.48
CA ASP A 57 -1.99 -13.89 -9.68
C ASP A 57 -1.93 -13.53 -8.19
N LEU A 58 -1.69 -14.52 -7.35
CA LEU A 58 -1.64 -14.35 -5.89
C LEU A 58 -0.33 -13.71 -5.45
N GLY A 59 -0.36 -12.97 -4.32
CA GLY A 59 0.82 -12.34 -3.74
C GLY A 59 1.39 -11.18 -4.57
N GLY A 60 0.53 -10.45 -5.28
CA GLY A 60 0.94 -9.33 -6.15
C GLY A 60 1.79 -9.74 -7.36
N ALA A 61 1.70 -10.99 -7.80
CA ALA A 61 2.44 -11.52 -8.96
C ALA A 61 1.67 -11.36 -10.29
N GLY A 62 2.35 -11.57 -11.42
CA GLY A 62 1.73 -11.47 -12.74
C GLY A 62 1.48 -10.02 -13.18
N VAL A 63 0.35 -9.78 -13.84
CA VAL A 63 -0.01 -8.43 -14.29
C VAL A 63 -0.70 -7.69 -13.14
N VAL A 64 -0.10 -6.59 -12.70
CA VAL A 64 -0.63 -5.75 -11.63
C VAL A 64 -1.14 -4.42 -12.19
N TYR A 65 -2.44 -4.19 -12.08
CA TYR A 65 -3.09 -2.92 -12.36
C TYR A 65 -3.07 -2.05 -11.12
N ARG A 66 -2.65 -0.79 -11.24
CA ARG A 66 -2.59 0.17 -10.13
C ARG A 66 -3.53 1.33 -10.40
N VAL A 67 -4.39 1.60 -9.42
CA VAL A 67 -5.34 2.72 -9.44
C VAL A 67 -4.97 3.65 -8.30
N ALA A 68 -4.70 4.92 -8.61
CA ALA A 68 -4.36 5.91 -7.59
C ALA A 68 -5.56 6.21 -6.69
N GLU A 69 -5.30 6.57 -5.44
CA GLU A 69 -6.32 6.98 -4.46
C GLU A 69 -7.23 8.08 -5.02
N GLY A 70 -8.54 7.94 -4.82
CA GLY A 70 -9.58 8.85 -5.33
C GLY A 70 -9.87 8.73 -6.83
N VAL A 71 -9.14 7.88 -7.57
CA VAL A 71 -9.33 7.71 -9.01
C VAL A 71 -10.17 6.47 -9.32
N SER A 72 -11.01 6.57 -10.35
CA SER A 72 -11.76 5.46 -10.93
C SER A 72 -11.03 4.87 -12.14
N ALA A 73 -11.09 3.56 -12.31
CA ALA A 73 -10.54 2.86 -13.47
C ALA A 73 -11.59 1.93 -14.10
N HIS A 74 -11.61 1.88 -15.43
CA HIS A 74 -12.45 0.98 -16.22
C HIS A 74 -11.59 0.09 -17.11
N PHE A 75 -11.94 -1.19 -17.19
CA PHE A 75 -11.20 -2.19 -17.94
C PHE A 75 -12.08 -2.73 -19.08
N ALA A 76 -11.69 -2.45 -20.33
CA ALA A 76 -12.46 -2.87 -21.49
C ALA A 76 -12.54 -4.40 -21.64
N SER A 77 -11.45 -5.10 -21.34
CA SER A 77 -11.33 -6.56 -21.47
C SER A 77 -11.73 -7.34 -20.23
N SER A 78 -12.13 -6.67 -19.14
CA SER A 78 -12.51 -7.28 -17.85
C SER A 78 -11.50 -8.33 -17.34
N PRO A 79 -10.25 -7.93 -17.01
CA PRO A 79 -9.21 -8.86 -16.63
C PRO A 79 -9.61 -9.73 -15.44
N ARG A 80 -9.16 -11.00 -15.47
CA ARG A 80 -9.30 -11.93 -14.35
C ARG A 80 -8.31 -11.53 -13.27
N ILE A 81 -8.83 -10.97 -12.20
CA ILE A 81 -8.07 -10.60 -11.01
C ILE A 81 -8.26 -11.72 -10.00
N ARG A 82 -7.17 -12.17 -9.39
CA ARG A 82 -7.19 -13.17 -8.31
C ARG A 82 -6.95 -12.55 -6.95
N GLU A 83 -6.34 -11.38 -6.92
CA GLU A 83 -6.05 -10.64 -5.70
C GLU A 83 -6.23 -9.14 -5.91
N ALA A 84 -6.94 -8.50 -4.99
CA ALA A 84 -7.12 -7.05 -4.96
C ALA A 84 -6.71 -6.53 -3.58
N THR A 85 -5.79 -5.57 -3.55
CA THR A 85 -5.30 -4.93 -2.32
C THR A 85 -5.58 -3.45 -2.37
N ASN A 86 -6.24 -2.93 -1.35
CA ASN A 86 -6.45 -1.49 -1.18
C ASN A 86 -5.46 -0.95 -0.15
N ASN A 87 -4.39 -0.32 -0.61
CA ASN A 87 -3.43 0.38 0.27
C ASN A 87 -3.68 1.90 0.25
N THR A 88 -4.94 2.32 0.14
CA THR A 88 -5.38 3.71 0.20
C THR A 88 -6.07 4.02 1.53
N ARG A 89 -6.46 5.27 1.74
CA ARG A 89 -7.27 5.71 2.89
C ARG A 89 -8.77 5.67 2.64
N VAL A 90 -9.20 5.37 1.42
CA VAL A 90 -10.62 5.41 1.03
C VAL A 90 -11.13 4.01 0.72
N ASP A 91 -12.42 3.78 0.95
CA ASP A 91 -13.09 2.57 0.52
C ASP A 91 -13.19 2.55 -1.02
N TYR A 92 -13.00 1.37 -1.60
CA TYR A 92 -13.18 1.15 -3.04
C TYR A 92 -14.25 0.10 -3.31
N CYS A 93 -15.01 0.32 -4.38
CA CYS A 93 -15.88 -0.67 -4.96
C CYS A 93 -15.18 -1.31 -6.15
N VAL A 94 -14.89 -2.61 -6.03
CA VAL A 94 -14.42 -3.42 -7.14
C VAL A 94 -15.65 -4.03 -7.78
N VAL A 95 -15.93 -3.59 -9.01
CA VAL A 95 -17.09 -4.00 -9.78
C VAL A 95 -16.65 -5.06 -10.78
N GLY A 96 -17.04 -6.31 -10.53
CA GLY A 96 -16.83 -7.42 -11.43
C GLY A 96 -18.05 -7.75 -12.28
N SER A 97 -17.86 -8.60 -13.29
CA SER A 97 -18.95 -9.05 -14.18
C SER A 97 -20.02 -9.88 -13.47
N PHE A 98 -19.65 -10.60 -12.41
CA PHE A 98 -20.56 -11.49 -11.66
C PHE A 98 -20.67 -11.13 -10.18
N THR A 99 -19.66 -10.46 -9.62
CA THR A 99 -19.61 -10.14 -8.20
C THR A 99 -18.97 -8.77 -8.04
N SER A 100 -19.66 -7.91 -7.29
CA SER A 100 -19.11 -6.63 -6.84
C SER A 100 -18.89 -6.72 -5.34
N TYR A 101 -17.80 -6.14 -4.87
CA TYR A 101 -17.46 -6.15 -3.45
C TYR A 101 -16.81 -4.85 -3.02
N LEU A 102 -16.95 -4.57 -1.73
CA LEU A 102 -16.29 -3.47 -1.05
C LEU A 102 -14.88 -3.93 -0.67
N LEU A 103 -13.89 -3.08 -0.93
CA LEU A 103 -12.51 -3.26 -0.55
C LEU A 103 -12.10 -2.09 0.36
N ARG A 104 -11.95 -2.36 1.66
CA ARG A 104 -11.65 -1.35 2.69
C ARG A 104 -10.17 -0.94 2.69
N PRO A 105 -9.83 0.22 3.26
CA PRO A 105 -8.44 0.61 3.52
C PRO A 105 -7.63 -0.50 4.21
N GLY A 106 -6.47 -0.83 3.66
CA GLY A 106 -5.57 -1.87 4.15
C GLY A 106 -6.03 -3.31 3.88
N GLU A 107 -7.16 -3.50 3.20
CA GLU A 107 -7.73 -4.83 2.96
C GLU A 107 -7.13 -5.46 1.70
N THR A 108 -6.80 -6.75 1.80
CA THR A 108 -6.51 -7.62 0.66
C THR A 108 -7.61 -8.66 0.53
N ARG A 109 -8.15 -8.79 -0.67
CA ARG A 109 -9.14 -9.79 -1.04
C ARG A 109 -8.58 -10.72 -2.09
N THR A 110 -8.63 -12.01 -1.81
CA THR A 110 -8.24 -13.07 -2.73
C THR A 110 -9.49 -13.74 -3.27
N GLN A 111 -9.84 -13.44 -4.52
CA GLN A 111 -11.00 -14.02 -5.20
C GLN A 111 -10.78 -13.93 -6.71
N ASP A 112 -11.08 -15.02 -7.45
CA ASP A 112 -11.15 -14.95 -8.90
C ASP A 112 -12.38 -14.14 -9.32
N SER A 113 -12.15 -12.99 -9.96
CA SER A 113 -13.22 -12.16 -10.48
C SER A 113 -12.79 -11.45 -11.76
N ALA A 114 -13.67 -11.42 -12.76
CA ALA A 114 -13.48 -10.60 -13.95
C ALA A 114 -13.84 -9.15 -13.61
N VAL A 115 -12.85 -8.29 -13.39
CA VAL A 115 -13.07 -6.92 -12.90
C VAL A 115 -13.32 -5.98 -14.07
N ARG A 116 -14.47 -5.29 -14.07
CA ARG A 116 -14.87 -4.31 -15.09
C ARG A 116 -14.46 -2.91 -14.72
N SER A 117 -14.56 -2.56 -13.44
CA SER A 117 -14.17 -1.25 -12.95
C SER A 117 -13.83 -1.24 -11.47
N VAL A 118 -13.06 -0.24 -11.08
CA VAL A 118 -12.71 0.07 -9.70
C VAL A 118 -13.02 1.53 -9.49
N ILE A 119 -13.89 1.83 -8.54
CA ILE A 119 -14.35 3.18 -8.26
C ILE A 119 -14.26 3.46 -6.76
N PRO A 120 -13.88 4.67 -6.31
CA PRO A 120 -14.03 5.05 -4.92
C PRO A 120 -15.47 4.86 -4.48
N ARG A 121 -15.68 4.41 -3.24
CA ARG A 121 -17.03 4.13 -2.74
C ARG A 121 -17.89 5.40 -2.78
N PRO A 122 -19.04 5.38 -3.47
CA PRO A 122 -19.96 6.51 -3.49
C PRO A 122 -20.56 6.74 -2.10
N THR A 123 -20.90 7.98 -1.79
CA THR A 123 -21.46 8.41 -0.49
C THR A 123 -22.75 7.68 -0.12
N ASP A 124 -23.51 7.22 -1.13
CA ASP A 124 -24.74 6.43 -0.98
C ASP A 124 -24.48 4.96 -0.58
N GLY A 125 -23.22 4.58 -0.40
CA GLY A 125 -22.82 3.47 0.47
C GLY A 125 -22.85 2.06 -0.12
N THR A 126 -23.29 1.86 -1.37
CA THR A 126 -23.34 0.53 -2.00
C THR A 126 -22.48 0.40 -3.26
N CYS A 127 -21.73 -0.70 -3.36
CA CYS A 127 -21.03 -1.11 -4.57
C CYS A 127 -22.03 -1.78 -5.50
N ARG A 128 -22.46 -1.07 -6.55
CA ARG A 128 -23.38 -1.58 -7.57
C ARG A 128 -22.61 -1.91 -8.85
N ALA A 129 -23.02 -3.01 -9.48
CA ALA A 129 -22.51 -3.46 -10.77
C ALA A 129 -23.12 -2.67 -11.94
#